data_AF-A0A327YL00-F1
#
_entry.id   AF-A0A327YL00-F1
#
_cell.length_a   1.000
_cell.length_b   1.000
_cell.length_c   1.000
_cell.angle_alpha   90.00
_cell.angle_beta   90.00
_cell.angle_gamma   90.00
#
_symmetry.space_group_name_H-M   'P 1'
#
loop_
_entity.id
_entity.type
_entity.pdbx_description
1 polymer ?
#
loop_
_entity_poly.entity_id
_entity_poly.type
_entity_poly.pdbx_seq_one_letter_code
_entity_poly.pdbx_strand_id
1 'polypeptide(L)' 'MNRYQLLKENEELIFQFVKNGILSYQCIRDMQIFEEFNDMNELTNELKYILLGEQFELSAKRIEQITRSMNNEVK' A
#
# COMPACT_ATOMS: atom_id res chain seq x y z
N MET A 1 2.63 -0.19 -16.57
CA MET A 1 2.89 -0.83 -15.26
C MET A 1 2.58 0.19 -14.18
N ASN A 2 1.68 -0.12 -13.27
CA ASN A 2 1.40 0.75 -12.13
C ASN A 2 2.44 0.54 -11.01
N ARG A 3 2.49 1.46 -10.05
CA ARG A 3 3.47 1.41 -8.95
C ARG A 3 3.38 0.10 -8.18
N TYR A 4 2.18 -0.40 -7.92
CA TYR A 4 1.99 -1.69 -7.23
C TYR A 4 2.66 -2.85 -7.98
N GLN A 5 2.41 -2.99 -9.29
CA GLN A 5 3.00 -4.02 -10.13
C GLN A 5 4.53 -3.98 -10.11
N LEU A 6 5.11 -2.78 -10.24
CA LEU A 6 6.56 -2.62 -10.15
C LEU A 6 7.11 -3.10 -8.81
N LEU A 7 6.49 -2.70 -7.70
CA LEU A 7 6.95 -3.10 -6.37
C LEU A 7 6.77 -4.60 -6.14
N LYS A 8 5.67 -5.19 -6.62
CA LYS A 8 5.38 -6.62 -6.47
C LYS A 8 6.37 -7.49 -7.24
N GLU A 9 6.70 -7.10 -8.48
CA GLU A 9 7.73 -7.78 -9.29
C GLU A 9 9.12 -7.75 -8.64
N ASN A 10 9.37 -6.77 -7.77
CA ASN A 10 10.67 -6.55 -7.12
C ASN A 10 10.62 -6.80 -5.60
N GLU A 11 9.61 -7.50 -5.09
CA GLU A 11 9.36 -7.66 -3.65
C GLU A 11 10.56 -8.28 -2.92
N GLU A 12 11.20 -9.30 -3.52
CA GLU A 12 12.40 -9.95 -2.93
C GLU A 12 13.57 -8.98 -2.78
N LEU A 13 13.80 -8.12 -3.79
CA LEU A 13 14.85 -7.10 -3.76
C LEU A 13 14.55 -6.06 -2.67
N ILE A 14 13.30 -5.60 -2.61
CA ILE A 14 12.85 -4.66 -1.57
C ILE A 14 13.06 -5.26 -0.19
N PHE A 15 12.71 -6.54 0.00
CA PHE A 15 12.88 -7.26 1.26
C PHE A 15 14.34 -7.34 1.71
N GLN A 16 15.29 -7.52 0.79
CA GLN A 16 16.72 -7.50 1.12
C GLN A 16 17.17 -6.15 1.72
N PHE A 17 16.55 -5.04 1.31
CA PHE A 17 16.80 -3.70 1.85
C PHE A 17 16.00 -3.38 3.13
N VAL A 18 15.02 -4.20 3.53
CA VAL A 18 14.23 -4.01 4.77
C VAL A 18 15.11 -4.03 6.01
N LYS A 19 16.17 -4.85 6.02
CA LYS A 19 17.12 -4.88 7.14
C LYS A 19 17.82 -3.54 7.38
N ASN A 20 17.80 -2.61 6.42
CA ASN A 20 18.63 -1.42 6.42
C ASN A 20 17.87 -0.08 6.21
N GLY A 21 16.54 -0.06 6.01
CA GLY A 21 15.89 1.18 5.59
C GLY A 21 14.40 1.34 5.92
N ILE A 22 14.01 2.53 6.38
CA ILE A 22 12.62 2.92 6.65
C ILE A 22 11.75 2.87 5.38
N LEU A 23 12.35 3.17 4.22
CA LEU A 23 11.63 3.25 2.94
C LEU A 23 11.15 1.89 2.41
N SER A 24 11.92 0.82 2.61
CA SER A 24 11.55 -0.53 2.18
C SER A 24 10.41 -1.09 3.03
N TYR A 25 10.43 -0.84 4.35
CA TYR A 25 9.27 -1.13 5.22
C TYR A 25 8.00 -0.40 4.76
N GLN A 26 8.13 0.88 4.41
CA GLN A 26 7.00 1.64 3.89
C GLN A 26 6.46 1.06 2.59
N CYS A 27 7.33 0.62 1.66
CA CYS A 27 6.88 0.01 0.42
C CYS A 27 6.10 -1.29 0.67
N ILE A 28 6.57 -2.14 1.58
CA ILE A 28 5.88 -3.40 1.93
C ILE A 28 4.52 -3.11 2.57
N ARG A 29 4.48 -2.24 3.59
CA ARG A 29 3.23 -1.85 4.25
C ARG A 29 2.23 -1.26 3.24
N ASP A 30 2.70 -0.35 2.39
CA ASP A 30 1.83 0.32 1.43
C ASP A 30 1.30 -0.66 0.36
N MET A 31 2.07 -1.72 0.00
CA MET A 31 1.57 -2.82 -0.86
C MET A 31 0.49 -3.63 -0.14
N GLN A 32 0.71 -4.00 1.13
CA GLN A 32 -0.28 -4.75 1.93
C GLN A 32 -1.59 -3.97 2.06
N ILE A 33 -1.52 -2.67 2.38
CA ILE A 33 -2.68 -1.78 2.44
C ILE A 33 -3.47 -1.80 1.13
N PHE A 34 -2.77 -1.80 -0.01
CA PHE A 34 -3.40 -1.80 -1.32
C PHE A 34 -4.05 -3.13 -1.67
N GLU A 35 -3.40 -4.25 -1.35
CA GLU A 35 -3.96 -5.60 -1.51
C GLU A 35 -5.25 -5.74 -0.68
N GLU A 36 -5.20 -5.44 0.61
CA GLU A 36 -6.37 -5.52 1.51
C GLU A 36 -7.50 -4.57 1.09
N PHE A 37 -7.17 -3.36 0.62
CA PHE A 37 -8.15 -2.42 0.09
C PHE A 37 -8.96 -3.01 -1.09
N ASN A 38 -8.28 -3.75 -1.97
CA ASN A 38 -8.90 -4.39 -3.13
C ASN A 38 -9.68 -5.65 -2.75
N ASP A 39 -9.31 -6.34 -1.67
CA ASP A 39 -10.03 -7.52 -1.19
C ASP A 39 -11.37 -7.19 -0.51
N MET A 40 -11.51 -5.97 0.05
CA MET A 40 -12.74 -5.49 0.70
C MET A 40 -13.87 -5.10 -0.29
N ASN A 41 -14.22 -5.94 -1.27
CA ASN A 41 -15.10 -5.59 -2.40
C ASN A 41 -16.52 -5.12 -2.04
N GLU A 42 -17.04 -5.46 -0.86
CA GLU A 42 -18.42 -5.13 -0.44
C GLU A 42 -18.55 -3.78 0.29
N LEU A 43 -17.44 -3.10 0.59
CA LEU A 43 -17.41 -1.86 1.39
C LEU A 43 -17.25 -0.62 0.52
N THR A 44 -17.79 0.51 0.98
CA THR A 44 -17.50 1.82 0.36
C THR A 44 -16.05 2.22 0.61
N ASN A 45 -15.47 3.02 -0.29
CA ASN A 45 -14.09 3.47 -0.17
C ASN A 45 -13.83 4.23 1.14
N GLU A 46 -14.78 5.06 1.58
CA GLU A 46 -14.69 5.79 2.83
C GLU A 46 -14.54 4.86 4.03
N LEU A 47 -15.32 3.77 4.06
CA LEU A 47 -15.27 2.79 5.15
C LEU A 47 -13.97 1.97 5.10
N LYS A 48 -13.51 1.58 3.90
CA LYS A 48 -12.20 0.93 3.72
C LYS A 48 -11.07 1.79 4.28
N TYR A 49 -11.07 3.10 3.99
CA TYR A 49 -10.03 4.01 4.48
C TYR A 49 -10.00 4.13 6.00
N ILE A 50 -11.16 4.10 6.65
CA ILE A 50 -11.26 4.15 8.11
C ILE A 50 -10.72 2.84 8.72
N LEU A 51 -11.21 1.69 8.26
CA LEU A 51 -10.82 0.39 8.79
C LEU A 51 -9.31 0.11 8.63
N LEU A 52 -8.78 0.35 7.43
CA LEU A 52 -7.35 0.22 7.16
C LEU A 52 -6.54 1.27 7.93
N GLY A 53 -7.09 2.46 8.16
CA GLY A 53 -6.46 3.47 8.99
C GLY A 53 -6.27 3.01 10.43
N GLU A 54 -7.30 2.40 11.02
CA GLU A 54 -7.23 1.81 12.36
C GLU A 54 -6.24 0.63 12.42
N GLN A 55 -6.30 -0.28 11.45
CA GLN A 55 -5.45 -1.47 11.41
C GLN A 55 -3.96 -1.14 11.26
N PHE A 56 -3.62 -0.15 10.43
CA PHE A 56 -2.22 0.21 10.13
C PHE A 56 -1.73 1.43 10.92
N GLU A 57 -2.51 1.94 11.87
CA GLU A 57 -2.22 3.14 12.66
C GLU A 57 -1.92 4.38 11.79
N LEU A 58 -2.71 4.57 10.73
CA LEU A 58 -2.62 5.68 9.78
C LEU A 58 -3.94 6.46 9.71
N SER A 59 -3.87 7.73 9.31
CA SER A 59 -5.10 8.46 9.01
C SER A 59 -5.78 7.91 7.74
N ALA A 60 -7.11 7.95 7.69
CA ALA A 60 -7.88 7.57 6.50
C ALA A 60 -7.40 8.30 5.22
N LYS A 61 -7.04 9.58 5.34
CA LYS A 61 -6.46 10.36 4.25
C LYS A 61 -5.12 9.80 3.77
N ARG A 62 -4.31 9.24 4.68
CA ARG A 62 -3.05 8.60 4.31
C ARG A 62 -3.30 7.29 3.57
N ILE A 63 -4.30 6.49 3.98
CA ILE A 63 -4.71 5.29 3.23
C ILE A 63 -5.14 5.66 1.82
N GLU A 64 -6.00 6.68 1.67
CA GLU A 64 -6.42 7.18 0.34
C GLU A 64 -5.23 7.57 -0.54
N GLN A 65 -4.24 8.28 0.02
CA GLN A 65 -3.04 8.66 -0.72
C GLN A 65 -2.23 7.43 -1.17
N ILE A 66 -2.12 6.42 -0.31
CA ILE A 66 -1.41 5.17 -0.62
C ILE A 66 -2.11 4.44 -1.76
N THR A 67 -3.42 4.23 -1.66
CA THR A 67 -4.18 3.50 -2.68
C THR A 67 -4.17 4.21 -4.04
N ARG A 68 -4.29 5.54 -4.05
CA ARG A 68 -4.12 6.33 -5.28
C ARG A 68 -2.70 6.23 -5.83
N SER A 69 -1.68 6.34 -4.97
CA SER A 69 -0.27 6.24 -5.38
C SER A 69 0.06 4.88 -6.00
N MET A 70 -0.49 3.80 -5.45
CA MET A 70 -0.28 2.44 -5.96
C MET A 70 -0.90 2.21 -7.35
N ASN A 71 -2.02 2.88 -7.62
CA ASN A 71 -2.68 2.86 -8.93
C ASN A 71 -2.00 3.74 -9.99
N ASN A 72 -1.15 4.70 -9.60
CA ASN A 72 -0.49 5.58 -10.56
C ASN A 72 0.49 4.80 -11.46
N GLU A 73 0.52 5.17 -12.73
CA GLU A 73 1.53 4.68 -13.67
C GLU A 73 2.92 5.20 -13.32
N VAL A 74 3.92 4.33 -13.44
CA VAL A 74 5.33 4.71 -13.30
C VAL A 74 5.76 5.42 -14.58
N LYS A 75 6.29 6.64 -14.45
CA LYS A 75 6.88 7.42 -15.56
C LYS A 75 8.35 7.11 -15.74
#